data_AF-A0A924KJ40-F1
#
_entry.id   AF-A0A924KJ40-F1
#
_cell.length_a   1.000
_cell.length_b   1.000
_cell.length_c   1.000
_cell.angle_alpha   90.00
_cell.angle_beta   90.00
_cell.angle_gamma   90.00
#
_symmetry.space_group_name_H-M   'P 1'
#
loop_
_entity.id
_entity.type
_entity.pdbx_description
1 polymer ?
#
loop_
_entity_poly.entity_id
_entity_poly.type
_entity_poly.pdbx_seq_one_letter_code
_entity_poly.pdbx_strand_id
1 'polypeptide(L)'
;MQGTDLYVCVLHARVVLFDTDGIRAPLIGSWLAQMGYETCLLASEEALSPYEIKPLRDDDLETTLLPECLPELLPDEFCALKGAVITIDLRSSMAFRAGHIRGSVWSTRSRLHACVDAQSALPGQASVPIALVASNPSIAALAASELSAPQRQRSRCIIADSATLMRYGPNIDATPDHPANADCLDYLFFVHDRHNGNKLAATQYLQWEQNLVSQLDHQERSSFKICLSG
;
A
#
# COMPACT_ATOMS: atom_id res chain seq x y z
N MET A 1 1.76 -21.91 2.02
CA MET A 1 2.08 -20.54 2.46
C MET A 1 2.20 -19.67 1.22
N GLN A 2 1.71 -18.43 1.24
CA GLN A 2 1.75 -17.52 0.09
C GLN A 2 2.07 -16.10 0.59
N GLY A 3 2.77 -15.30 -0.22
CA GLY A 3 3.09 -13.91 0.11
C GLY A 3 4.16 -13.74 1.20
N THR A 4 5.14 -14.64 1.27
CA THR A 4 6.25 -14.59 2.25
C THR A 4 6.96 -13.23 2.23
N ASP A 5 7.16 -12.70 1.03
CA ASP A 5 7.84 -11.45 0.72
C ASP A 5 7.16 -10.22 1.33
N LEU A 6 5.85 -10.30 1.62
CA LEU A 6 5.12 -9.24 2.30
C LEU A 6 5.50 -9.09 3.78
N TYR A 7 6.09 -10.14 4.38
CA TYR A 7 6.40 -10.20 5.82
C TYR A 7 7.90 -10.38 6.08
N VAL A 8 8.62 -11.06 5.19
CA VAL A 8 10.05 -11.36 5.34
C VAL A 8 10.82 -10.75 4.17
N CYS A 9 11.15 -9.47 4.30
CA CYS A 9 11.83 -8.70 3.25
C CYS A 9 13.31 -9.02 3.08
N VAL A 10 13.92 -9.76 4.01
CA VAL A 10 15.34 -10.17 3.97
C VAL A 10 15.43 -11.61 3.51
N LEU A 11 16.06 -11.83 2.35
CA LEU A 11 16.29 -13.15 1.80
C LEU A 11 17.16 -13.99 2.76
N HIS A 12 16.75 -15.24 2.99
CA HIS A 12 17.40 -16.18 3.92
C HIS A 12 17.46 -15.71 5.38
N ALA A 13 16.58 -14.79 5.79
CA ALA A 13 16.45 -14.42 7.19
C ALA A 13 16.16 -15.63 8.08
N ARG A 14 16.48 -15.47 9.37
CA ARG A 14 16.03 -16.39 10.41
C ARG A 14 14.58 -16.11 10.76
N VAL A 15 13.73 -17.11 10.62
CA VAL A 15 12.30 -17.05 10.94
C VAL A 15 12.02 -17.95 12.13
N VAL A 16 11.56 -17.36 13.23
CA VAL A 16 11.09 -18.09 14.41
C VAL A 16 9.59 -18.31 14.28
N LEU A 17 9.16 -19.56 14.32
CA LEU A 17 7.78 -19.98 14.15
C LEU A 17 7.26 -20.55 15.46
N PHE A 18 5.99 -20.30 15.73
CA PHE A 18 5.28 -20.88 16.86
C PHE A 18 3.86 -21.22 16.41
N ASP A 19 3.23 -22.16 17.11
CA ASP A 19 1.82 -22.49 17.01
C ASP A 19 1.32 -22.92 18.38
N THR A 20 0.03 -23.26 18.45
CA THR A 20 -0.62 -23.75 19.68
C THR A 20 -1.00 -25.23 19.60
N ASP A 21 -0.56 -25.93 18.56
CA ASP A 21 -0.98 -27.30 18.26
C ASP A 21 0.16 -28.22 17.83
N GLY A 22 1.38 -27.70 17.68
CA GLY A 22 2.54 -28.45 17.27
C GLY A 22 2.46 -28.98 15.83
N ILE A 23 1.55 -28.48 14.99
CA ILE A 23 1.35 -28.95 13.61
C ILE A 23 1.68 -27.84 12.61
N ARG A 24 1.12 -26.64 12.79
CA ARG A 24 1.23 -25.53 11.83
C ARG A 24 2.66 -25.02 11.71
N ALA A 25 3.35 -24.79 12.83
CA ALA A 25 4.69 -24.24 12.84
C ALA A 25 5.72 -25.21 12.21
N PRO A 26 5.76 -26.51 12.55
CA PRO A 26 6.62 -27.46 11.83
C PRO A 26 6.29 -27.54 10.33
N LEU A 27 5.01 -27.56 9.96
CA LEU A 27 4.60 -27.64 8.56
C LEU A 27 5.08 -26.41 7.76
N ILE A 28 4.80 -25.21 8.25
CA ILE A 28 5.21 -23.96 7.60
C ILE A 28 6.74 -23.83 7.61
N GLY A 29 7.39 -24.22 8.70
CA GLY A 29 8.85 -24.25 8.81
C GLY A 29 9.50 -25.14 7.76
N SER A 30 8.92 -26.32 7.48
CA SER A 30 9.43 -27.21 6.45
C SER A 30 9.40 -26.57 5.05
N TRP A 31 8.37 -25.79 4.72
CA TRP A 31 8.27 -25.07 3.44
C TRP A 31 9.27 -23.91 3.36
N LEU A 32 9.39 -23.12 4.43
CA LEU A 32 10.35 -22.02 4.52
C LEU A 32 11.80 -22.51 4.40
N ALA A 33 12.14 -23.62 5.06
CA ALA A 33 13.46 -24.25 4.96
C ALA A 33 13.77 -24.71 3.53
N GLN A 34 12.78 -25.29 2.83
CA GLN A 34 12.91 -25.67 1.42
C GLN A 34 13.07 -24.45 0.49
N MET A 35 12.55 -23.28 0.87
CA MET A 35 12.78 -22.01 0.17
C MET A 35 14.09 -21.31 0.57
N GLY A 36 14.94 -21.95 1.38
CA GLY A 36 16.28 -21.46 1.72
C GLY A 36 16.37 -20.62 3.00
N TYR A 37 15.25 -20.37 3.70
CA TYR A 37 15.26 -19.65 4.98
C TYR A 37 15.84 -20.50 6.12
N GLU A 38 16.39 -19.84 7.14
CA GLU A 38 16.74 -20.48 8.41
C GLU A 38 15.50 -20.49 9.32
N THR A 39 15.00 -21.67 9.69
CA THR A 39 13.76 -21.79 10.48
C THR A 39 14.02 -22.32 11.86
N CYS A 40 13.44 -21.69 12.87
CA CYS A 40 13.47 -22.15 14.26
C CYS A 40 12.05 -22.35 14.77
N LEU A 41 11.78 -23.46 15.48
CA LEU A 41 10.51 -23.67 16.18
C LEU A 41 10.66 -23.24 17.63
N LEU A 42 9.71 -22.45 18.13
CA LEU A 42 9.66 -22.14 19.56
C LEU A 42 9.24 -23.40 20.32
N ALA A 43 10.08 -23.83 21.26
CA ALA A 43 9.94 -25.14 21.89
C ALA A 43 8.80 -25.24 22.93
N SER A 44 8.32 -24.11 23.46
CA SER A 44 7.23 -24.07 24.44
C SER A 44 6.39 -22.81 24.29
N GLU A 45 5.07 -22.98 24.36
CA GLU A 45 4.07 -21.91 24.42
C GLU A 45 4.06 -21.20 25.78
N GLU A 46 4.75 -21.73 26.81
CA GLU A 46 4.84 -21.10 28.13
C GLU A 46 5.50 -19.72 28.08
N ALA A 47 6.27 -19.45 27.00
CA ALA A 47 6.85 -18.15 26.70
C ALA A 47 5.92 -17.21 25.90
N LEU A 48 4.72 -17.67 25.51
CA LEU A 48 3.75 -16.93 24.70
C LEU A 48 2.50 -16.67 25.53
N SER A 49 2.44 -15.54 26.21
CA SER A 49 1.19 -15.12 26.83
C SER A 49 0.16 -14.80 25.73
N PRO A 50 -1.08 -15.33 25.79
CA PRO A 50 -2.16 -14.92 24.88
C PRO A 50 -2.42 -13.41 24.92
N TYR A 51 -2.00 -12.73 25.99
CA TYR A 51 -2.06 -11.28 26.13
C TYR A 51 -0.93 -10.53 25.39
N GLU A 52 0.15 -11.21 25.01
CA GLU A 52 1.29 -10.65 24.26
C GLU A 52 1.16 -10.86 22.75
N ILE A 53 0.43 -11.89 22.31
CA ILE A 53 0.09 -12.08 20.89
C ILE A 53 -1.04 -11.13 20.51
N LYS A 54 -0.69 -9.88 20.24
CA LYS A 54 -1.59 -8.88 19.67
C LYS A 54 -1.33 -8.78 18.17
N PRO A 55 -2.37 -8.59 17.33
CA PRO A 55 -2.15 -8.13 15.97
C PRO A 55 -1.28 -6.87 16.05
N LEU A 56 -0.22 -6.82 15.26
CA LEU A 56 0.52 -5.57 15.10
C LEU A 56 -0.51 -4.53 14.61
N ARG A 57 -0.81 -3.54 15.44
CA ARG A 57 -1.55 -2.36 15.02
C ARG A 57 -0.51 -1.36 14.56
N ASP A 58 -0.70 -0.78 13.38
CA ASP A 58 0.20 0.26 12.87
C ASP A 58 0.38 1.41 13.88
N ASP A 59 -0.64 1.65 14.72
CA ASP A 59 -0.64 2.67 15.77
C ASP A 59 0.27 2.33 16.98
N ASP A 60 0.63 1.06 17.19
CA ASP A 60 1.45 0.60 18.33
C ASP A 60 2.96 0.55 18.00
N LEU A 61 3.34 0.77 16.74
CA LEU A 61 4.73 0.99 16.38
C LEU A 61 5.10 2.42 16.76
N GLU A 62 5.91 2.61 17.80
CA GLU A 62 6.59 3.88 18.06
C GLU A 62 7.56 4.19 16.91
N THR A 63 7.04 4.65 15.79
CA THR A 63 7.82 5.20 14.70
C THR A 63 8.24 6.60 15.12
N THR A 64 9.35 6.68 15.85
CA THR A 64 10.00 7.90 16.35
C THR A 64 10.46 8.87 15.24
N LEU A 65 10.11 8.59 13.98
CA LEU A 65 10.57 9.27 12.77
C LEU A 65 9.42 9.78 11.88
N LEU A 66 8.15 9.64 12.29
CA LEU A 66 7.06 10.20 11.48
C LEU A 66 7.07 11.74 11.56
N PRO A 67 6.92 12.44 10.41
CA PRO A 67 6.72 13.88 10.41
C PRO A 67 5.49 14.27 11.22
N GLU A 68 5.46 15.53 11.67
CA GLU A 68 4.30 16.10 12.34
C GLU A 68 3.04 15.99 11.46
N CYS A 69 1.92 15.64 12.07
CA CYS A 69 0.65 15.53 11.36
C CYS A 69 0.24 16.88 10.77
N LEU A 70 -0.24 16.85 9.52
CA LEU A 70 -0.85 18.04 8.92
C LEU A 70 -2.16 18.38 9.63
N PRO A 71 -2.52 19.68 9.71
CA PRO A 71 -3.84 20.08 10.17
C PRO A 71 -4.90 19.55 9.19
N GLU A 72 -5.91 18.86 9.73
CA GLU A 72 -7.02 18.32 8.95
C GLU A 72 -7.90 19.45 8.42
N LEU A 73 -8.30 19.38 7.15
CA LEU A 73 -9.23 20.28 6.49
C LEU A 73 -10.61 19.64 6.48
N LEU A 74 -11.53 20.19 7.28
CA LEU A 74 -12.87 19.64 7.45
C LEU A 74 -13.77 19.94 6.24
N PRO A 75 -14.85 19.18 6.01
CA PRO A 75 -15.74 19.37 4.86
C PRO A 75 -16.28 20.81 4.71
N ASP A 76 -16.70 21.44 5.80
CA ASP A 76 -17.24 22.81 5.78
C ASP A 76 -16.16 23.84 5.40
N GLU A 77 -14.94 23.66 5.91
CA GLU A 77 -13.79 24.50 5.56
C GLU A 77 -13.42 24.31 4.08
N PHE A 78 -13.39 23.07 3.61
CA PHE A 78 -13.14 22.75 2.20
C PHE A 78 -14.19 23.41 1.29
N CYS A 79 -15.48 23.31 1.64
CA CYS A 79 -16.56 23.94 0.88
C CYS A 79 -16.42 25.47 0.85
N ALA A 80 -15.97 26.09 1.95
CA ALA A 80 -15.76 27.52 2.03
C ALA A 80 -14.66 28.05 1.10
N LEU A 81 -13.72 27.19 0.67
CA LEU A 81 -12.66 27.56 -0.30
C LEU A 81 -13.21 27.78 -1.72
N LYS A 82 -14.43 27.31 -2.03
CA LYS A 82 -15.10 27.52 -3.34
C LYS A 82 -14.23 27.16 -4.55
N GLY A 83 -13.42 26.10 -4.43
CA GLY A 83 -12.51 25.63 -5.48
C GLY A 83 -11.15 26.34 -5.54
N ALA A 84 -10.89 27.34 -4.67
CA ALA A 84 -9.57 27.94 -4.51
C ALA A 84 -8.65 27.05 -3.65
N VAL A 85 -8.43 25.81 -4.10
CA VAL A 85 -7.63 24.80 -3.43
C VAL A 85 -7.08 23.82 -4.47
N ILE A 86 -5.79 23.50 -4.37
CA ILE A 86 -5.20 22.38 -5.11
C ILE A 86 -5.53 21.11 -4.33
N THR A 87 -6.23 20.16 -4.93
CA THR A 87 -6.58 18.90 -4.25
C THR A 87 -5.83 17.75 -4.89
N ILE A 88 -4.95 17.10 -4.12
CA ILE A 88 -4.18 15.94 -4.57
C ILE A 88 -4.65 14.71 -3.81
N ASP A 89 -5.06 13.67 -4.52
CA ASP A 89 -5.49 12.41 -3.93
C ASP A 89 -4.35 11.39 -3.95
N LEU A 90 -3.97 10.94 -2.75
CA LEU A 90 -2.86 10.02 -2.49
C LEU A 90 -3.34 8.60 -2.16
N ARG A 91 -4.65 8.36 -2.20
CA ARG A 91 -5.21 7.01 -1.98
C ARG A 91 -4.90 6.13 -3.19
N SER A 92 -5.18 4.83 -3.08
CA SER A 92 -4.94 3.90 -4.19
C SER A 92 -5.69 4.35 -5.44
N SER A 93 -5.11 4.10 -6.62
CA SER A 93 -5.72 4.50 -7.89
C SER A 93 -7.11 3.90 -8.07
N MET A 94 -7.35 2.68 -7.60
CA MET A 94 -8.68 2.07 -7.68
C MET A 94 -9.68 2.74 -6.74
N ALA A 95 -9.25 3.20 -5.55
CA ALA A 95 -10.10 3.99 -4.67
C ALA A 95 -10.43 5.36 -5.30
N PHE A 96 -9.45 6.02 -5.93
CA PHE A 96 -9.67 7.26 -6.66
C PHE A 96 -10.68 7.07 -7.81
N ARG A 97 -10.48 6.05 -8.66
CA ARG A 97 -11.39 5.73 -9.77
C ARG A 97 -12.82 5.47 -9.30
N ALA A 98 -12.96 4.73 -8.20
CA ALA A 98 -14.27 4.41 -7.63
C ALA A 98 -14.99 5.65 -7.05
N GLY A 99 -14.23 6.63 -6.56
CA GLY A 99 -14.77 7.90 -6.09
C GLY A 99 -13.68 8.83 -5.55
N HIS A 100 -13.71 10.10 -5.96
CA HIS A 100 -12.79 11.14 -5.50
C HIS A 100 -13.45 12.52 -5.51
N ILE A 101 -12.84 13.48 -4.80
CA ILE A 101 -13.34 14.85 -4.79
C ILE A 101 -13.19 15.47 -6.18
N ARG A 102 -14.25 16.06 -6.72
CA ARG A 102 -14.29 16.71 -8.03
C ARG A 102 -13.15 17.72 -8.18
N GLY A 103 -12.40 17.60 -9.28
CA GLY A 103 -11.24 18.44 -9.57
C GLY A 103 -9.97 18.06 -8.81
N SER A 104 -9.99 17.00 -8.00
CA SER A 104 -8.75 16.45 -7.44
C SER A 104 -7.93 15.73 -8.51
N VAL A 105 -6.62 15.72 -8.31
CA VAL A 105 -5.66 15.04 -9.18
C VAL A 105 -5.05 13.89 -8.40
N TRP A 106 -5.11 12.69 -8.96
CA TRP A 106 -4.46 11.53 -8.37
C TRP A 106 -2.93 11.60 -8.52
N SER A 107 -2.20 11.29 -7.46
CA SER A 107 -0.73 11.19 -7.50
C SER A 107 -0.21 10.11 -6.58
N THR A 108 0.91 9.51 -6.96
CA THR A 108 1.72 8.67 -6.08
C THR A 108 2.87 9.47 -5.49
N ARG A 109 3.53 8.92 -4.45
CA ARG A 109 4.74 9.50 -3.84
C ARG A 109 5.79 9.91 -4.89
N SER A 110 6.13 9.02 -5.82
CA SER A 110 7.15 9.26 -6.85
C SER A 110 6.79 10.36 -7.85
N ARG A 111 5.51 10.74 -7.98
CA ARG A 111 5.02 11.78 -8.88
C ARG A 111 4.59 13.06 -8.15
N LEU A 112 4.55 13.03 -6.81
CA LEU A 112 3.91 14.04 -5.98
C LEU A 112 4.48 15.44 -6.21
N HIS A 113 5.80 15.58 -6.13
CA HIS A 113 6.46 16.88 -6.29
C HIS A 113 6.14 17.51 -7.66
N ALA A 114 6.29 16.74 -8.73
CA ALA A 114 5.99 17.20 -10.09
C ALA A 114 4.49 17.52 -10.27
N CYS A 115 3.61 16.74 -9.66
CA CYS A 115 2.18 16.97 -9.67
C CYS A 115 1.81 18.30 -8.99
N VAL A 116 2.32 18.54 -7.78
CA VAL A 116 2.04 19.78 -7.03
C VAL A 116 2.64 21.00 -7.73
N ASP A 117 3.83 20.89 -8.33
CA ASP A 117 4.44 21.97 -9.12
C ASP A 117 3.57 22.34 -10.32
N ALA A 118 3.13 21.33 -11.08
CA ALA A 118 2.26 21.54 -12.24
C ALA A 118 0.93 22.22 -11.84
N GLN A 119 0.31 21.78 -10.73
CA GLN A 119 -0.91 22.40 -10.22
C GLN A 119 -0.67 23.83 -9.71
N SER A 120 0.47 24.08 -9.05
CA SER A 120 0.83 25.40 -8.52
C SER A 120 1.16 26.42 -9.61
N ALA A 121 1.64 25.95 -10.77
CA ALA A 121 1.97 26.79 -11.92
C ALA A 121 0.73 27.28 -12.69
N LEU A 122 -0.45 26.70 -12.45
CA LEU A 122 -1.70 27.16 -13.06
C LEU A 122 -2.04 28.59 -12.59
N PRO A 123 -2.65 29.43 -13.45
CA PRO A 123 -3.00 30.80 -13.10
C PRO A 123 -3.85 30.88 -11.83
N GLY A 124 -3.39 31.68 -10.86
CA GLY A 124 -4.07 31.88 -9.58
C GLY A 124 -3.84 30.79 -8.52
N GLN A 125 -3.08 29.73 -8.81
CA GLN A 125 -2.90 28.58 -7.90
C GLN A 125 -1.59 28.60 -7.09
N ALA A 126 -0.69 29.55 -7.35
CA ALA A 126 0.62 29.61 -6.69
C ALA A 126 0.55 29.77 -5.17
N SER A 127 -0.51 30.39 -4.65
CA SER A 127 -0.67 30.71 -3.22
C SER A 127 -1.91 30.09 -2.57
N VAL A 128 -2.72 29.31 -3.31
CA VAL A 128 -3.90 28.65 -2.71
C VAL A 128 -3.49 27.51 -1.78
N PRO A 129 -4.33 27.11 -0.82
CA PRO A 129 -4.07 25.92 -0.01
C PRO A 129 -3.90 24.65 -0.87
N ILE A 130 -3.13 23.70 -0.35
CA ILE A 130 -3.00 22.35 -0.91
C ILE A 130 -3.71 21.38 0.04
N ALA A 131 -4.69 20.64 -0.45
CA ALA A 131 -5.37 19.58 0.27
C ALA A 131 -4.82 18.22 -0.20
N LEU A 132 -4.17 17.49 0.71
CA LEU A 132 -3.71 16.12 0.48
C LEU A 132 -4.76 15.14 1.00
N VAL A 133 -5.47 14.46 0.10
CA VAL A 133 -6.44 13.41 0.45
C VAL A 133 -5.69 12.11 0.67
N ALA A 134 -5.82 11.48 1.84
CA ALA A 134 -5.11 10.26 2.19
C ALA A 134 -6.01 9.32 3.02
N SER A 135 -5.67 8.03 3.06
CA SER A 135 -6.40 7.03 3.85
C SER A 135 -6.09 7.10 5.36
N ASN A 136 -4.94 7.68 5.73
CA ASN A 136 -4.57 7.95 7.13
C ASN A 136 -3.68 9.19 7.25
N PRO A 137 -3.57 9.79 8.45
CA PRO A 137 -2.76 11.00 8.68
C PRO A 137 -1.27 10.84 8.36
N SER A 138 -0.70 9.68 8.64
CA SER A 138 0.74 9.40 8.45
C SER A 138 1.15 9.48 6.98
N ILE A 139 0.32 8.96 6.07
CA ILE A 139 0.55 9.08 4.62
C ILE A 139 0.56 10.55 4.18
N ALA A 140 -0.39 11.35 4.65
CA ALA A 140 -0.43 12.77 4.33
C ALA A 140 0.79 13.54 4.88
N ALA A 141 1.21 13.23 6.10
CA ALA A 141 2.40 13.82 6.73
C ALA A 141 3.70 13.46 5.97
N LEU A 142 3.87 12.18 5.61
CA LEU A 142 5.00 11.72 4.80
C LEU A 142 5.01 12.38 3.42
N ALA A 143 3.86 12.45 2.74
CA ALA A 143 3.74 13.12 1.45
C ALA A 143 4.11 14.61 1.53
N ALA A 144 3.62 15.31 2.55
CA ALA A 144 3.94 16.72 2.78
C ALA A 144 5.42 16.96 3.09
N SER A 145 6.10 15.97 3.69
CA SER A 145 7.54 16.05 3.96
C SER A 145 8.39 16.14 2.68
N GLU A 146 7.89 15.60 1.55
CA GLU A 146 8.57 15.66 0.25
C GLU A 146 8.33 16.95 -0.53
N LEU A 147 7.40 17.80 -0.08
CA LEU A 147 7.11 19.08 -0.70
C LEU A 147 8.13 20.14 -0.29
N SER A 148 8.29 21.18 -1.11
CA SER A 148 9.08 22.36 -0.75
C SER A 148 8.49 23.05 0.49
N ALA A 149 9.33 23.77 1.25
CA ALA A 149 8.86 24.44 2.48
C ALA A 149 7.62 25.34 2.26
N PRO A 150 7.54 26.18 1.19
CA PRO A 150 6.35 26.98 0.92
C PRO A 150 5.09 26.15 0.60
N GLN A 151 5.24 25.04 -0.15
CA GLN A 151 4.12 24.13 -0.43
C GLN A 151 3.66 23.42 0.84
N ARG A 152 4.59 22.94 1.67
CA ARG A 152 4.30 22.29 2.95
C ARG A 152 3.56 23.21 3.91
N GLN A 153 3.98 24.48 4.03
CA GLN A 153 3.35 25.47 4.91
C GLN A 153 1.88 25.74 4.58
N ARG A 154 1.48 25.58 3.31
CA ARG A 154 0.09 25.73 2.86
C ARG A 154 -0.65 24.40 2.67
N SER A 155 -0.05 23.28 3.09
CA SER A 155 -0.65 21.95 2.98
C SER A 155 -1.53 21.63 4.19
N ARG A 156 -2.70 21.06 3.93
CA ARG A 156 -3.62 20.47 4.91
C ARG A 156 -3.97 19.06 4.46
N CYS A 157 -4.42 18.19 5.36
CA CYS A 157 -4.84 16.85 5.00
C CYS A 157 -6.36 16.70 4.99
N ILE A 158 -6.86 15.82 4.13
CA ILE A 158 -8.24 15.31 4.18
C ILE A 158 -8.10 13.81 4.39
N ILE A 159 -8.58 13.29 5.52
CA ILE A 159 -8.53 11.85 5.79
C ILE A 159 -9.81 11.23 5.29
N ALA A 160 -9.70 10.50 4.17
CA ALA A 160 -10.84 9.97 3.46
C ALA A 160 -10.70 8.48 3.13
N ASP A 161 -11.77 7.74 3.38
CA ASP A 161 -12.04 6.43 2.80
C ASP A 161 -13.30 6.52 1.93
N SER A 162 -13.75 5.39 1.37
CA SER A 162 -14.98 5.35 0.56
C SER A 162 -16.23 5.81 1.33
N ALA A 163 -16.27 5.63 2.66
CA ALA A 163 -17.41 6.02 3.50
C ALA A 163 -17.38 7.51 3.88
N THR A 164 -16.20 8.05 4.21
CA THR A 164 -16.06 9.44 4.66
C THR A 164 -15.99 10.43 3.50
N LEU A 165 -15.58 10.00 2.29
CA LEU A 165 -15.66 10.81 1.07
C LEU A 165 -17.06 11.39 0.83
N MET A 166 -18.11 10.63 1.14
CA MET A 166 -19.50 11.07 0.95
C MET A 166 -19.84 12.35 1.73
N ARG A 167 -19.07 12.70 2.77
CA ARG A 167 -19.23 13.94 3.54
C ARG A 167 -18.91 15.20 2.73
N TYR A 168 -18.18 15.06 1.62
CA TYR A 168 -17.93 16.14 0.66
C TYR A 168 -19.12 16.33 -0.33
N GLY A 169 -20.21 15.59 -0.11
CA GLY A 169 -21.51 15.80 -0.74
C GLY A 169 -21.50 15.56 -2.26
N PRO A 170 -22.15 16.42 -3.07
CA PRO A 170 -22.25 16.23 -4.52
C PRO A 170 -20.93 16.50 -5.27
N ASN A 171 -19.85 16.85 -4.55
CA ASN A 171 -18.53 17.10 -5.11
C ASN A 171 -17.70 15.82 -5.25
N ILE A 172 -18.34 14.67 -5.46
CA ILE A 172 -17.65 13.41 -5.72
C ILE A 172 -17.88 13.00 -7.17
N ASP A 173 -16.80 12.71 -7.88
CA ASP A 173 -16.81 12.11 -9.20
C ASP A 173 -16.30 10.67 -9.12
N ALA A 174 -16.75 9.83 -10.06
CA ALA A 174 -16.23 8.48 -10.27
C ALA A 174 -15.73 8.39 -11.71
N THR A 175 -14.49 7.95 -11.88
CA THR A 175 -13.80 7.89 -13.17
C THR A 175 -13.19 6.50 -13.35
N PRO A 176 -13.97 5.48 -13.75
CA PRO A 176 -13.50 4.09 -13.80
C PRO A 176 -12.25 3.86 -14.69
N ASP A 177 -12.06 4.73 -15.68
CA ASP A 177 -10.97 4.65 -16.67
C ASP A 177 -9.87 5.72 -16.48
N HIS A 178 -9.94 6.55 -15.42
CA HIS A 178 -8.95 7.61 -15.17
C HIS A 178 -8.51 7.64 -13.70
N PRO A 179 -7.19 7.62 -13.39
CA PRO A 179 -6.03 7.59 -14.30
C PRO A 179 -5.98 6.32 -15.16
N ALA A 180 -5.26 6.30 -16.29
CA ALA A 180 -5.17 5.11 -17.15
C ALA A 180 -4.42 3.95 -16.46
N ASN A 181 -4.63 2.69 -16.89
CA ASN A 181 -4.00 1.52 -16.24
C ASN A 181 -2.46 1.62 -16.19
N ALA A 182 -1.84 2.19 -17.22
CA ALA A 182 -0.39 2.37 -17.28
C ALA A 182 0.15 3.40 -16.25
N ASP A 183 -0.73 4.28 -15.74
CA ASP A 183 -0.39 5.27 -14.72
C ASP A 183 -0.59 4.76 -13.30
N CYS A 184 -1.46 3.76 -13.12
CA CYS A 184 -1.75 3.07 -11.88
C CYS A 184 -0.59 2.16 -11.42
N LEU A 185 0.57 2.76 -11.15
CA LEU A 185 1.79 2.04 -10.73
C LEU A 185 1.63 1.31 -9.38
N ASP A 186 0.60 1.66 -8.62
CA ASP A 186 0.25 1.08 -7.32
C ASP A 186 -0.62 -0.18 -7.43
N TYR A 187 -0.95 -0.62 -8.65
CA TYR A 187 -1.90 -1.72 -8.87
C TYR A 187 -1.44 -2.72 -9.92
N LEU A 188 -1.44 -4.01 -9.56
CA LEU A 188 -1.02 -5.11 -10.44
C LEU A 188 -2.20 -5.71 -11.21
N PHE A 189 -2.52 -5.13 -12.38
CA PHE A 189 -3.63 -5.58 -13.22
C PHE A 189 -3.50 -7.02 -13.75
N PHE A 190 -2.26 -7.48 -13.97
CA PHE A 190 -1.99 -8.82 -14.51
C PHE A 190 -2.67 -9.94 -13.70
N VAL A 191 -2.70 -9.78 -12.38
CA VAL A 191 -3.19 -10.83 -11.49
C VAL A 191 -4.61 -10.58 -11.00
N HIS A 192 -5.13 -9.35 -11.10
CA HIS A 192 -6.36 -8.97 -10.43
C HIS A 192 -7.60 -9.75 -10.91
N ASP A 193 -7.74 -9.94 -12.22
CA ASP A 193 -8.96 -10.52 -12.78
C ASP A 193 -8.98 -12.05 -12.79
N ARG A 194 -7.88 -12.70 -12.37
CA ARG A 194 -7.74 -14.18 -12.44
C ARG A 194 -8.75 -14.94 -11.60
N HIS A 195 -9.32 -14.30 -10.58
CA HIS A 195 -10.38 -14.85 -9.74
C HIS A 195 -11.76 -14.20 -9.99
N ASN A 196 -11.87 -13.26 -10.94
CA ASN A 196 -13.09 -12.49 -11.21
C ASN A 196 -13.85 -12.98 -12.45
N GLY A 197 -13.79 -14.29 -12.74
CA GLY A 197 -14.52 -14.90 -13.86
C GLY A 197 -13.95 -14.63 -15.26
N ASN A 198 -12.83 -13.91 -15.37
CA ASN A 198 -12.18 -13.64 -16.65
C ASN A 198 -11.31 -14.85 -17.07
N LYS A 199 -11.87 -15.70 -17.96
CA LYS A 199 -11.21 -16.92 -18.43
C LYS A 199 -9.87 -16.66 -19.14
N LEU A 200 -9.75 -15.56 -19.87
CA LEU A 200 -8.51 -15.22 -20.56
C LEU A 200 -7.41 -14.87 -19.54
N ALA A 201 -7.71 -14.03 -18.56
CA ALA A 201 -6.78 -13.67 -17.49
C ALA A 201 -6.35 -14.90 -16.67
N ALA A 202 -7.30 -15.77 -16.31
CA ALA A 202 -6.99 -17.02 -15.61
C ALA A 202 -6.06 -17.93 -16.44
N THR A 203 -6.31 -18.06 -17.75
CA THR A 203 -5.47 -18.89 -18.64
C THR A 203 -4.06 -18.33 -18.78
N GLN A 204 -3.93 -17.01 -18.97
CA GLN A 204 -2.63 -16.34 -19.06
C GLN A 204 -1.83 -16.48 -17.77
N TYR A 205 -2.49 -16.35 -16.62
CA TYR A 205 -1.86 -16.53 -15.32
C TYR A 205 -1.34 -17.97 -15.12
N LEU A 206 -2.14 -19.00 -15.48
CA LEU A 206 -1.70 -20.40 -15.42
C LEU A 206 -0.50 -20.69 -16.34
N GLN A 207 -0.51 -20.14 -17.56
CA GLN A 207 0.62 -20.26 -18.48
C GLN A 207 1.88 -19.63 -17.92
N TRP A 208 1.75 -18.48 -17.24
CA TRP A 208 2.87 -17.86 -16.54
C TRP A 208 3.38 -18.75 -15.40
N GLU A 209 2.52 -19.26 -14.54
CA GLU A 209 2.91 -20.13 -13.40
C GLU A 209 3.64 -21.40 -13.85
N GLN A 210 3.16 -22.07 -14.91
CA GLN A 210 3.77 -23.29 -15.42
C GLN A 210 5.21 -23.07 -15.94
N ASN A 211 5.52 -21.85 -16.39
CA ASN A 211 6.83 -21.50 -16.94
C ASN A 211 7.78 -20.88 -15.90
N LEU A 212 7.38 -20.75 -14.63
CA LEU A 212 8.21 -20.13 -13.59
C LEU A 212 9.52 -20.90 -13.36
N VAL A 213 9.45 -22.22 -13.24
CA VAL A 213 10.64 -23.06 -12.99
C VAL A 213 11.67 -22.92 -14.11
N SER A 214 11.21 -22.79 -15.36
CA SER A 214 12.10 -22.58 -16.51
C SER A 214 12.75 -21.19 -16.54
N GLN A 215 12.15 -20.20 -15.87
CA GLN A 215 12.70 -18.84 -15.78
C GLN A 215 13.79 -18.72 -14.72
N LEU A 216 13.82 -19.61 -13.72
CA LEU A 216 14.84 -19.58 -12.68
C LEU A 216 16.23 -19.85 -13.26
N ASP A 217 17.18 -18.99 -12.90
CA ASP A 217 18.59 -19.20 -13.21
C ASP A 217 19.22 -20.28 -12.31
N HIS A 218 20.49 -20.61 -12.54
CA HIS A 218 21.18 -21.64 -11.76
C HIS A 218 21.33 -21.26 -10.28
N GLN A 219 21.60 -19.99 -9.98
CA GLN A 219 21.77 -19.51 -8.60
C GLN A 219 20.43 -19.56 -7.85
N GLU A 220 19.36 -19.08 -8.47
CA GLU A 220 18.00 -19.12 -7.91
C GLU A 220 17.54 -20.56 -7.68
N ARG A 221 17.79 -21.48 -8.62
CA ARG A 221 17.46 -22.91 -8.41
C ARG A 221 18.23 -23.50 -7.23
N SER A 222 19.48 -23.11 -7.05
CA SER A 222 20.34 -23.64 -5.98
C SER A 222 19.95 -23.15 -4.57
N SER A 223 19.13 -22.11 -4.45
CA SER A 223 18.64 -21.64 -3.15
C SER A 223 17.57 -22.55 -2.55
N PHE A 224 16.83 -23.29 -3.40
CA PHE A 224 15.80 -24.21 -2.97
C PHE A 224 16.40 -25.52 -2.46
N LYS A 225 16.10 -25.86 -1.20
CA LYS A 225 16.58 -27.07 -0.50
C LYS A 225 15.48 -28.13 -0.48
N ILE A 226 15.08 -28.61 -1.66
CA ILE A 226 14.04 -29.63 -1.79
C ILE A 226 14.68 -30.99 -1.46
N CYS A 227 14.41 -31.52 -0.27
CA CYS A 227 14.70 -32.92 0.03
C CYS A 227 13.75 -33.78 -0.81
N LEU A 228 14.25 -34.35 -1.89
CA LEU A 228 13.58 -35.47 -2.54
C LEU A 228 13.66 -36.64 -1.56
N SER A 229 12.51 -37.07 -1.03
CA SER A 229 12.39 -38.35 -0.35
C SER A 229 12.85 -39.42 -1.34
N GLY A 230 14.05 -39.97 -1.10
CA GLY A 230 14.52 -41.20 -1.76
C GLY A 230 13.89 -42.43 -1.16
#